data_AF-A0AAE0CXR5-F1
#
_entry.id   AF-A0AAE0CXR5-F1
#
_cell.length_a   1.000
_cell.length_b   1.000
_cell.length_c   1.000
_cell.angle_alpha   90.00
_cell.angle_beta   90.00
_cell.angle_gamma   90.00
#
_symmetry.space_group_name_H-M   'P 1'
#
loop_
_entity.id
_entity.type
_entity.pdbx_description
1 polymer ?
#
loop_
_entity_poly.entity_id
_entity_poly.type
_entity_poly.pdbx_seq_one_letter_code
_entity_poly.pdbx_strand_id
1 'polypeptide(L)'
;MVVRRGSIVQAAWSSCLEVTEIICTATGGGRDFYGVAVEIREPLVWDWLDGRQFLWVFEDDNCVKVWQESVERPRPSHAAWMSRLQCIVGCCETDDGTTLYAVKWDGYACPTWEAEEDLSNQGQLLADHDQTCKCKPGRESRRRESEWEGRDRRQMRETMGLVDSIQIRCLRLIDAWVLSPLLLQSRECGVKSTVVESSSNGAGVADLDLT
;
A
#
# COMPACT_ATOMS: atom_id res chain seq x y z
N MET A 1 8.42 -12.68 5.38
CA MET A 1 9.24 -11.83 6.28
C MET A 1 8.28 -10.89 6.94
N VAL A 2 8.08 -10.97 8.27
CA VAL A 2 6.94 -10.27 8.91
C VAL A 2 7.03 -8.74 8.75
N VAL A 3 5.99 -8.10 8.20
CA VAL A 3 5.89 -6.63 8.17
C VAL A 3 5.88 -6.09 9.59
N ARG A 4 6.87 -5.25 9.92
CA ARG A 4 7.05 -4.62 11.22
C ARG A 4 7.65 -3.24 11.10
N ARG A 5 7.56 -2.42 12.15
CA ARG A 5 8.32 -1.17 12.25
C ARG A 5 9.80 -1.42 12.00
N GLY A 6 10.42 -0.57 11.19
CA GLY A 6 11.80 -0.68 10.72
C GLY A 6 12.00 -1.58 9.49
N SER A 7 10.93 -2.17 8.94
CA SER A 7 11.05 -2.95 7.70
C SER A 7 11.32 -2.01 6.53
N ILE A 8 12.24 -2.42 5.66
CA ILE A 8 12.50 -1.72 4.39
C ILE A 8 11.46 -2.15 3.36
N VAL A 9 10.81 -1.19 2.74
CA VAL A 9 9.80 -1.38 1.71
C VAL A 9 10.44 -1.18 0.34
N GLN A 10 10.29 -2.16 -0.54
CA GLN A 10 10.70 -2.03 -1.93
C GLN A 10 9.60 -1.37 -2.75
N ALA A 11 9.91 -0.21 -3.33
CA ALA A 11 9.09 0.47 -4.31
C ALA A 11 9.89 0.67 -5.60
N ALA A 12 9.20 0.73 -6.75
CA ALA A 12 9.86 1.00 -8.03
C ALA A 12 10.57 2.37 -8.07
N TRP A 13 10.10 3.33 -7.27
CA TRP A 13 10.63 4.70 -7.21
C TRP A 13 11.60 4.95 -6.05
N SER A 14 11.72 4.03 -5.08
CA SER A 14 12.61 4.21 -3.93
C SER A 14 12.94 2.89 -3.25
N SER A 15 14.22 2.73 -2.89
CA SER A 15 14.72 1.63 -2.06
C SER A 15 14.90 2.00 -0.59
N CYS A 16 14.58 3.24 -0.22
CA CYS A 16 14.91 3.83 1.08
C CYS A 16 13.68 4.08 1.98
N LEU A 17 12.55 3.45 1.65
CA LEU A 17 11.33 3.55 2.44
C LEU A 17 11.41 2.62 3.65
N GLU A 18 11.23 3.17 4.85
CA GLU A 18 11.19 2.42 6.10
C GLU A 18 9.80 2.53 6.74
N VAL A 19 9.23 1.40 7.15
CA VAL A 19 7.97 1.37 7.90
C VAL A 19 8.18 2.01 9.26
N THR A 20 7.54 3.16 9.51
CA THR A 20 7.55 3.81 10.82
C THR A 20 6.39 3.36 11.69
N GLU A 21 5.26 2.99 11.08
CA GLU A 21 4.05 2.57 11.77
C GLU A 21 3.21 1.59 10.94
N ILE A 22 2.58 0.63 11.61
CA ILE A 22 1.54 -0.23 11.02
C ILE A 22 0.21 0.23 11.61
N ILE A 23 -0.67 0.71 10.75
CA ILE A 23 -1.95 1.32 11.13
C ILE A 23 -3.03 0.26 11.18
N CYS A 24 -3.14 -0.54 10.11
CA CYS A 24 -4.16 -1.58 10.00
C CYS A 24 -3.70 -2.74 9.13
N THR A 25 -4.46 -3.83 9.19
CA THR A 25 -4.24 -5.03 8.37
C THR A 25 -5.56 -5.43 7.74
N ALA A 26 -5.49 -5.90 6.49
CA ALA A 26 -6.66 -6.33 5.75
C ALA A 26 -6.31 -7.54 4.88
N THR A 27 -7.27 -8.45 4.75
CA THR A 27 -7.12 -9.62 3.89
C THR A 27 -7.98 -9.47 2.64
N GLY A 28 -7.42 -9.80 1.48
CA GLY A 28 -8.10 -9.68 0.19
C GLY A 28 -7.34 -10.41 -0.91
N GLY A 29 -8.06 -11.03 -1.87
CA GLY A 29 -7.42 -11.76 -2.97
C GLY A 29 -6.47 -12.89 -2.53
N GLY A 30 -6.68 -13.48 -1.34
CA GLY A 30 -5.81 -14.52 -0.78
C GLY A 30 -4.48 -14.01 -0.24
N ARG A 31 -4.34 -12.69 -0.01
CA ARG A 31 -3.13 -12.06 0.52
C ARG A 31 -3.45 -11.15 1.70
N ASP A 32 -2.47 -10.98 2.57
CA ASP A 32 -2.50 -10.02 3.66
C ASP A 32 -1.85 -8.71 3.23
N PHE A 33 -2.59 -7.62 3.43
CA PHE A 33 -2.17 -6.25 3.16
C PHE A 33 -2.01 -5.48 4.47
N TYR A 34 -0.98 -4.67 4.53
CA TYR A 34 -0.63 -3.84 5.68
C TYR A 34 -0.73 -2.38 5.27
N GLY A 35 -1.62 -1.65 5.93
CA GLY A 35 -1.70 -0.20 5.82
C GLY A 35 -0.62 0.39 6.71
N VAL A 36 0.39 1.02 6.11
CA VAL A 36 1.60 1.47 6.82
C VAL A 36 1.85 2.96 6.58
N ALA A 37 2.40 3.62 7.60
CA ALA A 37 3.11 4.87 7.41
C ALA A 37 4.59 4.54 7.17
N VAL A 38 5.17 5.17 6.16
CA VAL A 38 6.60 5.03 5.82
C VAL A 38 7.26 6.40 5.79
N GLU A 39 8.56 6.41 6.08
CA GLU A 39 9.41 7.58 5.90
C GLU A 39 10.58 7.24 4.96
N ILE A 40 11.09 8.24 4.26
CA ILE A 40 12.31 8.12 3.45
C ILE A 40 13.51 8.33 4.37
N ARG A 41 14.38 7.32 4.52
CA ARG A 41 15.56 7.41 5.41
C ARG A 41 16.55 8.50 5.02
N GLU A 42 16.72 8.71 3.72
CA GLU A 42 17.69 9.63 3.14
C GLU A 42 16.96 10.54 2.15
N PRO A 43 16.18 11.52 2.64
CA PRO A 43 15.42 12.39 1.78
C PRO A 43 16.38 13.21 0.92
N LEU A 44 16.33 13.00 -0.39
CA LEU A 44 16.93 13.87 -1.38
C LEU A 44 16.18 15.19 -1.41
N VAL A 45 16.85 16.27 -1.85
CA VAL A 45 16.24 17.61 -1.95
C VAL A 45 14.99 17.64 -2.85
N TRP A 46 14.85 16.66 -3.73
CA TRP A 46 13.71 16.50 -4.66
C TRP A 46 12.67 15.51 -4.15
N ASP A 47 12.90 14.89 -3.00
CA ASP A 47 11.93 13.99 -2.40
C ASP A 47 10.73 14.81 -1.90
N TRP A 48 9.58 14.14 -1.88
CA TRP A 48 8.27 14.72 -1.58
C TRP A 48 8.30 15.59 -0.32
N LEU A 49 7.59 16.73 -0.36
CA LEU A 49 7.55 17.72 0.73
C LEU A 49 7.08 17.12 2.06
N ASP A 50 6.26 16.08 2.00
CA ASP A 50 5.81 15.32 3.16
C ASP A 50 6.69 14.08 3.31
N GLY A 51 7.60 14.11 4.30
CA GLY A 51 8.52 13.02 4.60
C GLY A 51 7.83 11.71 5.01
N ARG A 52 6.52 11.75 5.27
CA ARG A 52 5.68 10.62 5.70
C ARG A 52 4.65 10.28 4.62
N GLN A 53 4.64 9.02 4.19
CA GLN A 53 3.71 8.51 3.16
C GLN A 53 2.88 7.35 3.69
N PHE A 54 1.63 7.24 3.22
CA PHE A 54 0.73 6.14 3.56
C PHE A 54 0.64 5.18 2.40
N LEU A 55 1.09 3.95 2.61
CA LEU A 55 1.17 2.93 1.58
C LEU A 55 0.44 1.66 2.00
N TRP A 56 0.00 0.90 1.01
CA TRP A 56 -0.36 -0.50 1.20
C TRP A 56 0.82 -1.36 0.79
N VAL A 57 1.27 -2.20 1.71
CA VAL A 57 2.38 -3.12 1.47
C VAL A 57 1.95 -4.54 1.75
N PHE A 58 2.70 -5.50 1.20
CA PHE A 58 2.48 -6.92 1.42
C PHE A 58 3.80 -7.66 1.50
N GLU A 59 3.76 -8.85 2.07
CA GLU A 59 4.92 -9.75 2.09
C GLU A 59 5.00 -10.53 0.78
N ASP A 60 6.20 -10.52 0.20
CA ASP A 60 6.53 -11.28 -1.00
C ASP A 60 7.83 -12.05 -0.79
N ASP A 61 7.70 -13.34 -0.48
CA ASP A 61 8.74 -14.33 -0.13
C ASP A 61 9.85 -13.80 0.80
N ASN A 62 10.72 -12.93 0.29
CA ASN A 62 11.91 -12.42 0.93
C ASN A 62 11.91 -10.90 1.17
N CYS A 63 10.85 -10.17 0.82
CA CYS A 63 10.81 -8.72 0.96
C CYS A 63 9.40 -8.19 1.24
N VAL A 64 9.34 -6.93 1.68
CA VAL A 64 8.10 -6.15 1.79
C VAL A 64 8.00 -5.28 0.55
N LYS A 65 6.91 -5.40 -0.21
CA LYS A 65 6.70 -4.66 -1.45
C LYS A 65 5.54 -3.71 -1.32
N VAL A 66 5.64 -2.55 -1.97
CA VAL A 66 4.46 -1.70 -2.20
C VAL A 66 3.51 -2.41 -3.14
N TRP A 67 2.23 -2.43 -2.80
CA TRP A 67 1.19 -2.82 -3.74
C TRP A 67 1.08 -1.76 -4.84
N GLN A 68 1.47 -2.15 -6.05
CA GLN A 68 1.33 -1.35 -7.26
C GLN A 68 0.28 -2.02 -8.13
N GLU A 69 -0.79 -1.29 -8.39
CA GLU A 69 -1.95 -1.81 -9.10
C GLU A 69 -1.71 -1.81 -10.61
N SER A 70 -2.12 -2.89 -11.28
CA SER A 70 -2.21 -2.95 -12.74
C SER A 70 -3.64 -2.69 -13.26
N VAL A 71 -4.60 -2.50 -12.35
CA VAL A 71 -6.02 -2.28 -12.64
C VAL A 71 -6.44 -0.90 -12.17
N GLU A 72 -7.55 -0.39 -12.71
CA GLU A 72 -8.08 0.92 -12.31
C GLU A 72 -8.43 0.94 -10.82
N ARG A 73 -7.72 1.78 -10.07
CA ARG A 73 -7.92 1.98 -8.64
C ARG A 73 -9.36 2.46 -8.37
N PRO A 74 -10.11 1.83 -7.44
CA PRO A 74 -11.40 2.34 -6.99
C PRO A 74 -11.28 3.78 -6.49
N ARG A 75 -12.24 4.63 -6.87
CA ARG A 75 -12.30 6.02 -6.41
C ARG A 75 -13.69 6.32 -5.86
N PRO A 76 -13.81 6.90 -4.66
CA PRO A 76 -15.11 7.32 -4.12
C PRO A 76 -15.85 8.30 -5.03
N SER A 77 -15.12 9.14 -5.78
CA SER A 77 -15.71 10.07 -6.75
C SER A 77 -16.40 9.38 -7.94
N HIS A 78 -16.15 8.09 -8.18
CA HIS A 78 -16.77 7.34 -9.25
C HIS A 78 -17.96 6.53 -8.71
N ALA A 79 -19.18 6.89 -9.12
CA ALA A 79 -20.42 6.32 -8.59
C ALA A 79 -20.49 4.77 -8.67
N ALA A 80 -19.90 4.14 -9.69
CA ALA A 80 -19.87 2.68 -9.80
C ALA A 80 -19.03 1.98 -8.71
N TRP A 81 -18.04 2.67 -8.13
CA TRP A 81 -17.23 2.14 -7.03
C TRP A 81 -17.88 2.40 -5.67
N MET A 82 -18.70 3.45 -5.55
CA MET A 82 -19.38 3.79 -4.29
C MET A 82 -20.32 2.69 -3.80
N SER A 83 -21.04 2.01 -4.70
CA SER A 83 -21.87 0.85 -4.33
C SER A 83 -21.06 -0.39 -3.96
N ARG A 84 -19.74 -0.38 -4.23
CA ARG A 84 -18.81 -1.46 -3.93
C ARG A 84 -17.99 -1.18 -2.67
N LEU A 85 -18.23 -0.06 -1.97
CA LEU A 85 -17.57 0.17 -0.69
C LEU A 85 -18.08 -0.88 0.33
N GLN A 86 -17.19 -1.72 0.83
CA GLN A 86 -17.55 -2.82 1.72
C GLN A 86 -17.49 -2.38 3.20
N CYS A 87 -16.33 -1.92 3.65
CA CYS A 87 -16.13 -1.47 5.02
C CYS A 87 -14.87 -0.61 5.17
N ILE A 88 -14.76 0.06 6.31
CA ILE A 88 -13.55 0.76 6.75
C ILE A 88 -12.80 -0.18 7.70
N VAL A 89 -11.52 -0.44 7.43
CA VAL A 89 -10.67 -1.37 8.19
C VAL A 89 -9.72 -0.67 9.16
N GLY A 90 -9.62 0.66 9.09
CA GLY A 90 -8.85 1.49 10.00
C GLY A 90 -8.87 2.96 9.59
N CYS A 91 -8.27 3.80 10.41
CA CYS A 91 -8.06 5.21 10.11
C CYS A 91 -6.75 5.71 10.72
N CYS A 92 -6.23 6.81 10.21
CA CYS A 92 -5.12 7.55 10.82
C CYS A 92 -5.29 9.04 10.59
N GLU A 93 -4.79 9.83 11.54
CA GLU A 93 -4.68 11.28 11.39
C GLU A 93 -3.27 11.62 10.90
N THR A 94 -3.18 12.47 9.88
CA THR A 94 -1.94 12.98 9.33
C THR A 94 -1.45 14.21 10.12
N ASP A 95 -0.21 14.63 9.87
CA ASP A 95 0.41 15.71 10.67
C ASP A 95 -0.24 17.09 10.44
N ASP A 96 -0.99 17.26 9.35
CA ASP A 96 -1.82 18.43 9.03
C ASP A 96 -3.23 18.36 9.65
N GLY A 97 -3.57 17.28 10.36
CA GLY A 97 -4.89 17.04 10.97
C GLY A 97 -5.91 16.41 10.02
N THR A 98 -5.52 16.03 8.80
CA THR A 98 -6.43 15.33 7.87
C THR A 98 -6.63 13.88 8.34
N THR A 99 -7.88 13.40 8.35
CA THR A 99 -8.18 12.00 8.66
C THR A 99 -8.23 11.18 7.38
N LEU A 100 -7.42 10.14 7.32
CA LEU A 100 -7.42 9.14 6.25
C LEU A 100 -8.06 7.85 6.73
N TYR A 101 -8.90 7.27 5.89
CA TYR A 101 -9.60 6.02 6.14
C TYR A 101 -9.08 4.92 5.21
N ALA A 102 -8.81 3.76 5.78
CA ALA A 102 -8.49 2.54 5.05
C ALA A 102 -9.79 1.87 4.60
N VAL A 103 -10.09 1.93 3.30
CA VAL A 103 -11.36 1.49 2.73
C VAL A 103 -11.18 0.19 1.96
N LYS A 104 -11.97 -0.83 2.32
CA LYS A 104 -12.06 -2.10 1.59
C LYS A 104 -13.21 -2.05 0.59
N TRP A 105 -12.95 -2.52 -0.62
CA TRP A 105 -13.91 -2.53 -1.72
C TRP A 105 -14.27 -3.95 -2.14
N ASP A 106 -15.53 -4.18 -2.48
CA ASP A 106 -16.02 -5.43 -3.01
C ASP A 106 -15.43 -5.69 -4.40
N GLY A 107 -14.96 -6.91 -4.62
CA GLY A 107 -14.25 -7.34 -5.82
C GLY A 107 -12.93 -6.60 -6.09
N TYR A 108 -12.32 -6.01 -5.06
CA TYR A 108 -11.00 -5.42 -5.13
C TYR A 108 -10.08 -5.98 -4.04
N ALA A 109 -8.87 -6.40 -4.43
CA ALA A 109 -8.01 -7.16 -3.52
C ALA A 109 -7.39 -6.29 -2.42
N CYS A 110 -6.82 -5.14 -2.78
CA CYS A 110 -6.11 -4.26 -1.85
C CYS A 110 -7.04 -3.14 -1.37
N PRO A 111 -7.09 -2.81 -0.07
CA PRO A 111 -7.79 -1.60 0.36
C PRO A 111 -7.09 -0.33 -0.17
N THR A 112 -7.76 0.81 -0.05
CA THR A 112 -7.21 2.11 -0.44
C THR A 112 -7.28 3.11 0.72
N TRP A 113 -6.41 4.12 0.69
CA TRP A 113 -6.48 5.26 1.61
C TRP A 113 -7.31 6.36 0.98
N GLU A 114 -8.41 6.74 1.64
CA GLU A 114 -9.33 7.78 1.18
C GLU A 114 -9.50 8.84 2.27
N ALA A 115 -9.61 10.10 1.87
CA ALA A 115 -9.82 11.19 2.81
C ALA A 115 -11.27 11.22 3.31
N GLU A 116 -11.51 11.79 4.49
CA GLU A 116 -12.85 11.91 5.06
C GLU A 116 -13.84 12.60 4.10
N GLU A 117 -13.39 13.67 3.43
CA GLU A 117 -14.22 14.43 2.49
C GLU A 117 -14.72 13.59 1.31
N ASP A 118 -13.91 12.63 0.85
CA ASP A 118 -14.26 11.71 -0.25
C ASP A 118 -15.30 10.67 0.19
N LEU A 119 -15.42 10.42 1.49
CA LEU A 119 -16.36 9.49 2.10
C LEU A 119 -17.61 10.17 2.67
N SER A 120 -17.77 11.48 2.48
CA SER A 120 -18.89 12.27 3.03
C SER A 120 -20.29 11.72 2.73
N ASN A 121 -20.48 11.07 1.57
CA ASN A 121 -21.75 10.42 1.20
C ASN A 121 -22.00 9.08 1.90
N GLN A 122 -21.06 8.59 2.70
CA GLN A 122 -21.06 7.29 3.37
C GLN A 122 -21.10 7.46 4.89
N GLY A 123 -21.83 8.47 5.38
CA GLY A 123 -21.91 8.80 6.80
C GLY A 123 -22.30 7.62 7.70
N GLN A 124 -23.10 6.66 7.21
CA GLN A 124 -23.43 5.45 7.97
C GLN A 124 -22.21 4.56 8.19
N LEU A 125 -21.37 4.35 7.17
CA LEU A 125 -20.16 3.53 7.28
C LEU A 125 -19.12 4.17 8.21
N LEU A 126 -18.98 5.49 8.14
CA LEU A 126 -18.13 6.25 9.07
C LEU A 126 -18.64 6.10 10.52
N ALA A 127 -19.96 6.25 10.73
CA ALA A 127 -20.57 6.06 12.04
C ALA A 127 -20.40 4.62 12.59
N ASP A 128 -20.58 3.61 11.74
CA ASP A 128 -20.41 2.20 12.11
C ASP A 128 -18.97 1.89 12.51
N HIS A 129 -18.00 2.45 11.78
CA HIS A 129 -16.58 2.34 12.10
C HIS A 129 -16.25 3.01 13.45
N ASP A 130 -16.69 4.25 13.65
CA ASP A 130 -16.44 4.99 14.88
C ASP A 130 -17.06 4.31 16.10
N GLN A 131 -18.25 3.73 15.94
CA GLN A 131 -18.90 2.95 16.98
C GLN A 131 -18.08 1.69 17.30
N THR A 132 -17.59 0.98 16.27
CA THR A 132 -16.75 -0.22 16.44
C THR A 132 -15.44 0.09 17.14
N CYS A 133 -14.80 1.22 16.81
CA CYS A 133 -13.57 1.69 17.44
C CYS A 133 -13.78 2.10 18.90
N LYS A 134 -14.87 2.82 19.20
CA LYS A 134 -15.25 3.18 20.58
C LYS A 134 -15.59 1.94 21.44
N CYS A 135 -16.13 0.89 20.83
CA CYS A 135 -16.50 -0.35 21.50
C CYS A 135 -15.34 -1.34 21.71
N LYS A 136 -14.10 -0.99 21.36
CA LYS A 136 -12.90 -1.74 21.80
C LYS A 136 -12.29 -1.08 23.04
N PRO A 137 -12.81 -1.31 24.27
CA PRO A 137 -12.11 -0.87 25.46
C PRO A 137 -10.84 -1.72 25.61
N GLY A 138 -9.67 -1.13 25.35
CA GLY A 138 -8.44 -1.63 25.97
C GLY A 138 -7.19 -1.86 25.13
N ARG A 139 -7.01 -1.23 23.94
CA ARG A 139 -5.65 -1.22 23.32
C ARG A 139 -5.18 0.07 22.67
N GLU A 140 -6.04 1.04 22.39
CA GLU A 140 -5.63 2.30 21.75
C GLU A 140 -5.94 3.50 22.66
N SER A 141 -5.00 3.76 23.55
CA SER A 141 -4.72 5.07 24.16
C SER A 141 -3.71 4.89 25.28
N ARG A 142 -2.52 4.35 24.96
CA ARG A 142 -1.33 4.92 25.60
C ARG A 142 -1.08 6.26 24.93
N ARG A 143 -2.02 7.18 25.21
CA ARG A 143 -1.93 8.60 24.96
C ARG A 143 -0.54 9.02 25.41
N ARG A 144 0.19 9.72 24.54
CA ARG A 144 1.27 10.62 24.95
C ARG A 144 0.68 11.76 25.79
N GLU A 145 0.17 11.41 26.97
CA GLU A 145 -0.29 12.33 28.01
C GLU A 145 0.74 12.28 29.12
N SER A 146 1.96 12.61 28.74
CA SER A 146 3.06 12.98 29.63
C SER A 146 4.14 13.60 28.73
N GLU A 147 4.48 14.85 29.01
CA GLU A 147 5.72 15.54 28.58
C GLU A 147 5.66 16.58 27.45
N TRP A 148 4.57 17.38 27.34
CA TRP A 148 4.64 18.69 26.66
C TRP A 148 3.98 19.86 27.43
N GLU A 149 3.58 19.66 28.69
CA GLU A 149 3.24 20.79 29.56
C GLU A 149 4.51 21.41 30.13
N GLY A 150 5.19 22.26 29.36
CA GLY A 150 6.39 22.89 29.87
C GLY A 150 7.26 23.71 28.94
N ARG A 151 6.74 24.36 27.88
CA ARG A 151 7.39 25.58 27.38
C ARG A 151 6.54 26.44 26.44
N ASP A 152 6.42 27.69 26.87
CA ASP A 152 6.24 28.90 26.07
C ASP A 152 4.99 29.07 25.21
N ARG A 153 3.94 29.53 25.90
CA ARG A 153 3.11 30.63 25.40
C ARG A 153 3.91 31.94 25.47
N ARG A 154 4.52 32.36 24.37
CA ARG A 154 4.71 33.78 23.98
C ARG A 154 5.31 33.84 22.58
N GLN A 155 4.76 34.75 21.75
CA GLN A 155 5.26 35.16 20.42
C GLN A 155 4.96 34.12 19.33
N MET A 156 4.13 34.35 18.30
CA MET A 156 3.86 35.57 17.56
C MET A 156 2.51 35.41 16.83
N ARG A 157 1.57 36.32 17.08
CA ARG A 157 0.64 36.77 16.05
C ARG A 157 1.44 37.62 15.07
N GLU A 158 0.94 37.69 13.84
CA GLU A 158 1.40 38.53 12.71
C GLU A 158 2.27 37.82 11.67
N THR A 159 1.61 37.03 10.81
CA THR A 159 1.62 37.35 9.37
C THR A 159 0.35 36.77 8.74
N MET A 160 -0.65 37.62 8.47
CA MET A 160 -1.69 37.30 7.49
C MET A 160 -1.06 37.41 6.10
N GLY A 161 -1.32 36.44 5.24
CA GLY A 161 -0.89 36.50 3.85
C GLY A 161 -1.37 35.29 3.07
N LEU A 162 -2.66 35.32 2.69
CA LEU A 162 -3.22 34.82 1.44
C LEU A 162 -2.37 33.73 0.73
N VAL A 163 -2.76 32.47 0.84
CA VAL A 163 -2.44 31.49 -0.21
C VAL A 163 -3.70 30.69 -0.52
N ASP A 164 -4.00 30.72 -1.81
CA ASP A 164 -5.13 30.14 -2.49
C ASP A 164 -5.30 28.64 -2.22
N SER A 165 -6.52 28.20 -2.50
CA SER A 165 -6.94 26.83 -2.76
C SER A 165 -5.84 25.99 -3.44
N ILE A 166 -5.05 25.26 -2.66
CA ILE A 166 -4.17 24.22 -3.16
C ILE A 166 -4.99 22.94 -3.18
N GLN A 167 -5.37 22.54 -4.40
CA GLN A 167 -5.86 21.21 -4.71
C GLN A 167 -4.95 20.15 -4.06
N ILE A 168 -5.55 19.25 -3.29
CA ILE A 168 -4.96 17.97 -2.93
C ILE A 168 -4.60 17.24 -4.24
N ARG A 169 -3.33 17.34 -4.64
CA ARG A 169 -2.73 16.69 -5.81
C ARG A 169 -1.80 15.53 -5.41
N CYS A 170 -1.92 15.00 -4.19
CA CYS A 170 -1.07 13.90 -3.72
C CYS A 170 -1.48 12.51 -4.23
N LEU A 171 -2.57 12.38 -5.00
CA LEU A 171 -2.98 11.11 -5.61
C LEU A 171 -2.87 11.06 -7.15
N ARG A 172 -2.42 12.13 -7.82
CA ARG A 172 -2.45 12.22 -9.30
C ARG A 172 -1.17 11.79 -10.03
N LEU A 173 -0.09 11.44 -9.32
CA LEU A 173 1.19 11.11 -9.96
C LEU A 173 1.52 9.63 -10.04
N ILE A 174 0.74 8.75 -9.39
CA ILE A 174 0.87 7.31 -9.62
C ILE A 174 0.34 6.95 -11.02
N ASP A 175 -0.68 7.65 -11.53
CA ASP A 175 -1.22 7.43 -12.88
C ASP A 175 -0.25 7.88 -14.00
N ALA A 176 0.68 8.80 -13.71
CA ALA A 176 1.60 9.33 -14.73
C ALA A 176 2.76 8.38 -15.07
N TRP A 177 3.03 7.36 -14.26
CA TRP A 177 4.12 6.39 -14.49
C TRP A 177 3.64 5.04 -15.06
N VAL A 178 2.33 4.80 -15.15
CA VAL A 178 1.76 3.58 -15.77
C VAL A 178 1.80 3.63 -17.31
N LEU A 179 2.17 4.76 -17.93
CA LEU A 179 2.21 4.94 -19.39
C LEU A 179 3.61 4.80 -20.04
N SER A 180 4.59 4.18 -19.38
CA SER A 180 5.83 3.74 -20.06
C SER A 180 5.98 2.21 -20.13
N PRO A 181 5.13 1.47 -20.88
CA PRO A 181 5.51 0.17 -21.37
C PRO A 181 6.25 0.37 -22.70
N LEU A 182 7.59 0.25 -22.70
CA LEU A 182 8.46 -0.18 -23.81
C LEU A 182 9.88 0.37 -23.60
N LEU A 183 10.74 -0.44 -22.98
CA LEU A 183 12.18 -0.60 -23.25
C LEU A 183 12.93 -1.00 -21.97
N LEU A 184 12.89 -2.29 -21.64
CA LEU A 184 14.01 -2.99 -21.01
C LEU A 184 13.75 -4.51 -21.06
N GLN A 185 13.69 -5.02 -22.28
CA GLN A 185 13.97 -6.42 -22.56
C GLN A 185 15.46 -6.51 -22.92
N SER A 186 16.26 -7.04 -21.99
CA SER A 186 17.43 -7.91 -22.25
C SER A 186 18.37 -7.92 -21.05
N ARG A 187 18.20 -8.91 -20.17
CA ARG A 187 19.35 -9.56 -19.52
C ARG A 187 19.16 -11.06 -19.65
N GLU A 188 20.01 -11.62 -20.49
CA GLU A 188 20.20 -13.05 -20.71
C GLU A 188 20.51 -13.74 -19.37
N CYS A 189 19.63 -14.62 -18.91
CA CYS A 189 20.03 -15.69 -18.01
C CYS A 189 20.40 -16.89 -18.89
N GLY A 190 21.71 -17.10 -19.04
CA GLY A 190 22.26 -18.27 -19.71
C GLY A 190 21.93 -19.54 -18.94
N VAL A 191 21.00 -20.33 -19.48
CA VAL A 191 20.80 -21.73 -19.11
C VAL A 191 21.57 -22.59 -20.10
N LYS A 192 22.66 -23.21 -19.63
CA LYS A 192 23.33 -24.30 -20.35
C LYS A 192 22.42 -25.54 -20.30
N SER A 193 21.79 -25.87 -21.41
CA SER A 193 21.20 -27.20 -21.63
C SER A 193 22.29 -28.17 -22.07
N THR A 194 22.62 -29.12 -21.20
CA THR A 194 23.39 -30.32 -21.53
C THR A 194 22.48 -31.29 -22.27
N VAL A 195 22.76 -31.51 -23.55
CA VAL A 195 22.17 -32.56 -24.38
C VAL A 195 22.76 -33.90 -23.91
N VAL A 196 21.92 -34.83 -23.47
CA VAL A 196 22.28 -36.24 -23.29
C VAL A 196 21.72 -36.99 -24.49
N GLU A 197 22.61 -37.35 -25.42
CA GLU A 197 22.33 -38.33 -26.46
C GLU A 197 22.05 -39.69 -25.83
N SER A 198 20.93 -40.31 -26.19
CA SER A 198 20.66 -41.73 -25.94
C SER A 198 20.52 -42.42 -27.28
N SER A 199 21.61 -43.00 -27.76
CA SER A 199 21.60 -44.03 -28.79
C SER A 199 21.52 -45.39 -28.12
N SER A 200 20.53 -46.21 -28.46
CA SER A 200 20.74 -47.65 -28.56
C SER A 200 19.75 -48.29 -29.53
N ASN A 201 20.34 -48.94 -30.51
CA ASN A 201 19.76 -49.87 -31.47
C ASN A 201 19.20 -51.11 -30.78
N GLY A 202 18.34 -51.85 -31.47
CA GLY A 202 18.34 -53.30 -31.31
C GLY A 202 17.03 -54.01 -31.65
N ALA A 203 17.02 -54.62 -32.82
CA ALA A 203 16.00 -55.54 -33.31
C ALA A 203 15.72 -56.74 -32.38
N GLY A 204 14.51 -57.29 -32.48
CA GLY A 204 14.15 -58.58 -31.90
C GLY A 204 12.82 -59.10 -32.48
N VAL A 205 12.94 -59.93 -33.52
CA VAL A 205 11.87 -60.71 -34.15
C VAL A 205 11.65 -62.02 -33.37
N ALA A 206 10.38 -62.37 -33.12
CA ALA A 206 9.84 -63.73 -32.90
C ALA A 206 8.31 -63.53 -32.90
N ASP A 207 7.47 -64.01 -33.83
CA ASP A 207 7.28 -65.34 -34.41
C ASP A 207 7.24 -66.45 -33.36
N LEU A 208 6.03 -66.87 -32.98
CA LEU A 208 5.69 -68.21 -32.54
C LEU A 208 4.16 -68.38 -32.47
N ASP A 209 3.68 -69.17 -33.42
CA ASP A 209 2.43 -69.91 -33.47
C ASP A 209 2.28 -70.91 -32.31
N LEU A 210 1.07 -71.49 -32.19
CA LEU A 210 0.53 -72.52 -31.26
C LEU A 210 -0.38 -71.89 -30.18
N THR A 211 -1.69 -72.13 -30.11
CA THR A 211 -2.54 -73.27 -30.52
C THR A 211 -3.99 -72.81 -30.57
#